data_AF-A0A365KKF8-F1
#
_entry.id   AF-A0A365KKF8-F1
#
_cell.length_a   1.000
_cell.length_b   1.000
_cell.length_c   1.000
_cell.angle_alpha   90.00
_cell.angle_beta   90.00
_cell.angle_gamma   90.00
#
_symmetry.space_group_name_H-M   'P 1'
#
loop_
_entity.id
_entity.type
_entity.pdbx_description
1 polymer ?
#
loop_
_entity_poly.entity_id
_entity_poly.type
_entity_poly.pdbx_seq_one_letter_code
_entity_poly.pdbx_strand_id
1 'polypeptide(L)'
;MKIWADELILQYKKHRSELVKKRNKMNKEDPQDKLDLTHYNSMIDEMDFVLQWLETGRDPNNYRGADRKGVYQYQSFQSIDFIPDITEQIEEGPKHLYMSAEEKIIMADIFSSLSFRERHCYVLHVGRQISVAKIAKGLGVGKSTAQSYIERAKRKIKKRVS
;
A
#
# COMPACT_ATOMS: atom_id res chain seq x y z
N MET A 1 3.94 -16.37 -10.68
CA MET A 1 4.29 -15.19 -11.52
C MET A 1 5.57 -14.60 -10.93
N LYS A 2 6.69 -14.62 -11.66
CA LYS A 2 7.99 -14.12 -11.18
C LYS A 2 7.97 -12.60 -11.27
N ILE A 3 7.99 -11.90 -10.13
CA ILE A 3 7.91 -10.45 -10.10
C ILE A 3 9.31 -9.92 -10.40
N TRP A 4 9.50 -9.22 -11.53
CA TRP A 4 10.77 -8.66 -11.98
C TRP A 4 11.49 -7.82 -10.91
N ALA A 5 10.73 -7.18 -10.01
CA ALA A 5 11.25 -6.41 -8.89
C ALA A 5 12.01 -7.30 -7.87
N ASP A 6 11.57 -8.55 -7.64
CA ASP A 6 12.21 -9.46 -6.70
C ASP A 6 13.58 -9.91 -7.21
N GLU A 7 13.72 -10.09 -8.53
CA GLU A 7 15.00 -10.40 -9.17
C GLU A 7 15.97 -9.21 -9.08
N LEU A 8 15.48 -7.99 -9.31
CA LEU A 8 16.31 -6.78 -9.15
C LEU A 8 16.75 -6.58 -7.70
N ILE A 9 15.87 -6.76 -6.72
CA ILE A 9 16.23 -6.66 -5.29
C ILE A 9 17.35 -7.64 -4.95
N LEU A 10 17.26 -8.88 -5.45
CA LEU A 10 18.30 -9.90 -5.24
C LEU A 10 19.64 -9.46 -5.86
N GLN A 11 19.63 -8.95 -7.09
CA GLN A 11 20.83 -8.47 -7.77
C GLN A 11 21.47 -7.28 -7.04
N TYR A 12 20.67 -6.28 -6.65
CA TYR A 12 21.16 -5.11 -5.94
C TYR A 12 21.74 -5.47 -4.57
N LYS A 13 21.10 -6.38 -3.81
CA LYS A 13 21.66 -6.90 -2.54
C LYS A 13 23.01 -7.57 -2.74
N LYS A 14 23.15 -8.36 -3.81
CA LYS A 14 24.42 -9.02 -4.14
C LYS A 14 25.51 -8.00 -4.47
N HIS A 15 25.26 -7.07 -5.39
CA HIS A 15 26.24 -6.05 -5.78
C HIS A 15 26.63 -5.14 -4.61
N ARG A 16 25.66 -4.73 -3.77
CA ARG A 16 25.94 -3.99 -2.54
C ARG A 16 26.89 -4.75 -1.61
N SER A 17 26.66 -6.06 -1.41
CA SER A 17 27.54 -6.90 -0.59
C SER A 17 28.96 -6.95 -1.15
N GLU A 18 29.12 -7.03 -2.47
CA GLU A 18 30.42 -7.01 -3.13
C GLU A 18 31.14 -5.67 -2.97
N LEU A 19 30.43 -4.54 -3.08
CA LEU A 19 30.97 -3.20 -2.85
C LEU A 19 31.45 -3.03 -1.40
N VAL A 20 30.66 -3.47 -0.41
CA VAL A 20 31.05 -3.44 1.01
C VAL A 20 32.31 -4.28 1.25
N LYS A 21 32.41 -5.46 0.63
CA LYS A 21 33.60 -6.32 0.74
C LYS A 21 34.84 -5.66 0.12
N LYS A 22 34.70 -4.97 -1.02
CA LYS A 22 35.81 -4.23 -1.66
C LYS A 22 36.25 -3.05 -0.80
N ARG A 23 35.30 -2.25 -0.33
CA ARG A 23 35.56 -1.12 0.59
C ARG A 23 36.31 -1.56 1.85
N ASN A 24 35.92 -2.67 2.46
CA ASN A 24 36.55 -3.15 3.70
C ASN A 24 37.98 -3.68 3.51
N LYS A 25 38.44 -3.93 2.28
CA LYS A 25 39.80 -4.37 1.98
C LYS A 25 40.78 -3.20 1.76
N MET A 26 40.28 -1.97 1.67
CA MET A 26 41.10 -0.78 1.39
C MET A 26 41.76 -0.23 2.65
N ASN A 27 42.96 0.30 2.48
CA ASN A 27 43.73 0.91 3.55
C ASN A 27 43.37 2.39 3.71
N LYS A 28 42.88 2.78 4.88
CA LYS A 28 42.40 4.15 5.14
C LYS A 28 43.53 5.19 5.22
N GLU A 29 44.77 4.74 5.32
CA GLU A 29 45.94 5.59 5.46
C GLU A 29 46.60 5.95 4.12
N ASP A 30 46.28 5.21 3.04
CA ASP A 30 46.75 5.53 1.69
C ASP A 30 45.85 6.63 1.07
N PRO A 31 46.42 7.76 0.61
CA PRO A 31 45.67 8.83 -0.06
C PRO A 31 44.85 8.36 -1.26
N GLN A 32 45.33 7.38 -2.02
CA GLN A 32 44.64 6.83 -3.19
C GLN A 32 43.39 6.04 -2.75
N ASP A 33 43.57 5.14 -1.79
CA ASP A 33 42.49 4.35 -1.20
C ASP A 33 41.46 5.25 -0.49
N LYS A 34 41.85 6.41 0.04
CA LYS A 34 40.92 7.36 0.67
C LYS A 34 39.92 7.97 -0.33
N LEU A 35 40.37 8.27 -1.55
CA LEU A 35 39.48 8.70 -2.64
C LEU A 35 38.56 7.56 -3.05
N ASP A 36 39.11 6.37 -3.24
CA ASP A 36 38.33 5.18 -3.62
C ASP A 36 37.30 4.83 -2.56
N LEU A 37 37.64 4.90 -1.26
CA LEU A 37 36.73 4.70 -0.14
C LEU A 37 35.52 5.65 -0.21
N THR A 38 35.75 6.90 -0.62
CA THR A 38 34.67 7.89 -0.79
C THR A 38 33.75 7.49 -1.93
N HIS A 39 34.31 7.03 -3.05
CA HIS A 39 33.53 6.51 -4.18
C HIS A 39 32.73 5.25 -3.82
N TYR A 40 33.34 4.29 -3.11
CA TYR A 40 32.64 3.09 -2.66
C TYR A 40 31.50 3.40 -1.70
N ASN A 41 31.67 4.38 -0.81
CA ASN A 41 30.59 4.81 0.07
C ASN A 41 29.43 5.42 -0.72
N SER A 42 29.71 6.32 -1.67
CA SER A 42 28.70 6.89 -2.56
C SER A 42 27.92 5.82 -3.33
N MET A 43 28.63 4.82 -3.90
CA MET A 43 27.99 3.72 -4.62
C MET A 43 27.13 2.84 -3.70
N ILE A 44 27.57 2.61 -2.46
CA ILE A 44 26.79 1.84 -1.48
C ILE A 44 25.51 2.60 -1.08
N ASP A 45 25.63 3.91 -0.87
CA ASP A 45 24.50 4.77 -0.52
C ASP A 45 23.46 4.83 -1.67
N GLU A 46 23.91 4.91 -2.92
CA GLU A 46 23.05 4.81 -4.10
C GLU A 46 22.35 3.44 -4.19
N MET A 47 23.08 2.35 -3.93
CA MET A 47 22.48 1.00 -3.92
C MET A 47 21.44 0.85 -2.81
N ASP A 48 21.71 1.41 -1.62
CA ASP A 48 20.76 1.42 -0.49
C ASP A 48 19.52 2.25 -0.80
N PHE A 49 19.69 3.41 -1.46
CA PHE A 49 18.58 4.22 -1.94
C PHE A 49 17.68 3.45 -2.91
N VAL A 50 18.26 2.81 -3.93
CA VAL A 50 17.48 2.03 -4.91
C VAL A 50 16.83 0.81 -4.26
N LEU A 51 17.51 0.11 -3.35
CA LEU A 51 16.94 -1.02 -2.62
C LEU A 51 15.74 -0.60 -1.78
N GLN A 52 15.86 0.50 -1.04
CA GLN A 52 14.75 1.04 -0.25
C GLN A 52 13.57 1.38 -1.14
N TRP A 53 13.82 1.96 -2.33
CA TRP A 53 12.76 2.24 -3.28
C TRP A 53 12.11 0.98 -3.85
N LEU A 54 12.90 -0.02 -4.25
CA LEU A 54 12.35 -1.26 -4.82
C LEU A 54 11.56 -2.09 -3.79
N GLU A 55 12.04 -2.16 -2.55
CA GLU A 55 11.40 -2.90 -1.46
C GLU A 55 10.12 -2.23 -0.96
N THR A 56 10.13 -0.90 -0.82
CA THR A 56 8.96 -0.15 -0.30
C THR A 56 8.03 0.36 -1.39
N GLY A 57 8.53 0.48 -2.62
CA GLY A 57 7.91 1.22 -3.73
C GLY A 57 7.70 2.70 -3.46
N ARG A 58 8.46 3.29 -2.51
CA ARG A 58 8.41 4.72 -2.16
C ARG A 58 9.74 5.37 -2.47
N ASP A 59 9.71 6.60 -2.95
CA ASP A 59 10.92 7.43 -3.08
C ASP A 59 11.51 7.69 -1.67
N PRO A 60 12.74 7.21 -1.38
CA PRO A 60 13.39 7.39 -0.08
C PRO A 60 13.61 8.86 0.32
N ASN A 61 13.70 9.78 -0.66
CA ASN A 61 13.90 11.20 -0.40
C ASN A 61 12.59 11.96 -0.16
N ASN A 62 11.44 11.32 -0.40
CA ASN A 62 10.14 11.97 -0.32
C ASN A 62 9.24 11.29 0.72
N TYR A 63 9.24 11.83 1.93
CA TYR A 63 8.41 11.37 3.06
C TYR A 63 6.89 11.46 2.79
N ARG A 64 6.46 12.16 1.72
CA ARG A 64 5.04 12.37 1.35
C ARG A 64 4.67 11.76 -0.01
N GLY A 65 5.35 10.71 -0.46
CA GLY A 65 5.00 9.95 -1.67
C GLY A 65 3.94 8.85 -1.44
N ALA A 66 3.12 8.58 -2.46
CA ALA A 66 2.13 7.50 -2.43
C ALA A 66 2.81 6.12 -2.33
N ASP A 67 2.36 5.31 -1.37
CA ASP A 67 2.90 3.98 -1.05
C ASP A 67 2.68 2.97 -2.19
N ARG A 68 3.49 1.90 -2.32
CA ARG A 68 3.18 0.76 -3.21
C ARG A 68 1.81 0.17 -2.87
N LYS A 69 1.49 0.08 -1.57
CA LYS A 69 0.14 -0.25 -1.10
C LYS A 69 -0.91 0.79 -1.52
N GLY A 70 -0.53 2.06 -1.61
CA GLY A 70 -1.37 3.17 -2.04
C GLY A 70 -1.66 3.14 -3.53
N VAL A 71 -0.67 2.86 -4.39
CA VAL A 71 -0.84 2.72 -5.84
C VAL A 71 -1.64 1.48 -6.18
N TYR A 72 -1.36 0.32 -5.56
CA TYR A 72 -2.19 -0.87 -5.71
C TYR A 72 -3.60 -0.65 -5.14
N GLN A 73 -3.75 0.06 -4.01
CA GLN A 73 -5.07 0.46 -3.53
C GLN A 73 -5.77 1.37 -4.55
N TYR A 74 -5.11 2.40 -5.06
CA TYR A 74 -5.69 3.35 -6.01
C TYR A 74 -6.08 2.68 -7.34
N GLN A 75 -5.23 1.79 -7.88
CA GLN A 75 -5.50 1.00 -9.07
C GLN A 75 -6.58 -0.08 -8.83
N SER A 76 -6.61 -0.70 -7.63
CA SER A 76 -7.69 -1.59 -7.21
C SER A 76 -9.02 -0.86 -6.95
N PHE A 77 -8.99 0.47 -6.73
CA PHE A 77 -10.20 1.27 -6.56
C PHE A 77 -10.76 1.79 -7.88
N GLN A 78 -9.93 1.91 -8.91
CA GLN A 78 -10.39 2.23 -10.28
C GLN A 78 -10.93 1.00 -11.02
N SER A 79 -10.44 -0.19 -10.69
CA SER A 79 -11.04 -1.44 -11.13
C SER A 79 -12.09 -1.87 -10.11
N ILE A 80 -13.37 -1.65 -10.42
CA ILE A 80 -14.49 -2.05 -9.55
C ILE A 80 -14.54 -3.58 -9.31
N ASP A 81 -13.69 -4.32 -10.01
CA ASP A 81 -13.55 -5.77 -10.02
C ASP A 81 -12.65 -6.33 -8.90
N PHE A 82 -11.93 -5.48 -8.14
CA PHE A 82 -10.95 -5.94 -7.14
C PHE A 82 -11.36 -5.62 -5.70
N ILE A 83 -12.58 -6.01 -5.32
CA ILE A 83 -12.89 -6.30 -3.91
C ILE A 83 -12.84 -7.83 -3.79
N PRO A 84 -11.74 -8.42 -3.29
CA PRO A 84 -11.51 -9.88 -3.31
C PRO A 84 -12.60 -10.68 -2.59
N ASP A 85 -13.32 -10.00 -1.69
CA ASP A 85 -14.34 -10.57 -0.82
C ASP A 85 -15.77 -10.32 -1.38
N ILE A 86 -15.88 -9.59 -2.50
CA ILE A 86 -17.08 -9.53 -3.34
C ILE A 86 -16.95 -10.56 -4.47
N THR A 87 -15.76 -10.78 -5.02
CA THR A 87 -15.53 -11.75 -6.09
C THR A 87 -15.87 -13.19 -5.68
N GLU A 88 -15.56 -13.59 -4.44
CA GLU A 88 -15.95 -14.92 -3.92
C GLU A 88 -17.46 -15.06 -3.64
N GLN A 89 -18.21 -13.95 -3.54
CA GLN A 89 -19.66 -13.96 -3.37
C GLN A 89 -20.43 -13.90 -4.70
N ILE A 90 -19.72 -13.78 -5.83
CA ILE A 90 -20.32 -13.72 -7.17
C ILE A 90 -20.47 -15.13 -7.78
N GLU A 91 -19.81 -16.16 -7.24
CA GLU A 91 -19.80 -17.50 -7.85
C GLU A 91 -21.06 -18.35 -7.61
N GLU A 92 -21.99 -17.94 -6.74
CA GLU A 92 -23.24 -18.68 -6.52
C GLU A 92 -24.49 -17.81 -6.75
N GLY A 93 -24.84 -17.62 -8.03
CA GLY A 93 -26.21 -17.26 -8.45
C GLY A 93 -26.30 -16.15 -9.50
N PRO A 94 -27.35 -16.14 -10.36
CA PRO A 94 -27.47 -15.15 -11.41
C PRO A 94 -28.00 -13.85 -10.81
N LYS A 95 -27.11 -12.93 -10.48
CA LYS A 95 -27.36 -11.49 -10.44
C LYS A 95 -26.01 -10.80 -10.54
N HIS A 96 -25.54 -10.64 -11.78
CA HIS A 96 -24.64 -9.52 -12.06
C HIS A 96 -25.32 -8.28 -11.46
N LEU A 97 -24.70 -7.66 -10.46
CA LEU A 97 -25.07 -6.31 -10.04
C LEU A 97 -24.80 -5.45 -11.28
N TYR A 98 -25.79 -5.32 -12.16
CA TYR A 98 -25.76 -4.42 -13.31
C TYR A 98 -25.83 -3.01 -12.76
N MET A 99 -24.72 -2.57 -12.18
CA MET A 99 -24.52 -1.20 -11.78
C MET A 99 -24.29 -0.41 -13.06
N SER A 100 -25.12 0.59 -13.32
CA SER A 100 -24.94 1.47 -14.46
C SER A 100 -23.58 2.18 -14.38
N ALA A 101 -23.04 2.67 -15.50
CA ALA A 101 -21.79 3.42 -15.48
C ALA A 101 -21.87 4.63 -14.52
N GLU A 102 -23.04 5.27 -14.43
CA GLU A 102 -23.31 6.39 -13.54
C GLU A 102 -23.29 5.96 -12.06
N GLU A 103 -23.93 4.83 -11.73
CA GLU A 103 -23.91 4.30 -10.36
C GLU A 103 -22.49 3.89 -9.93
N LYS A 104 -21.66 3.37 -10.85
CA LYS A 104 -20.25 3.06 -10.59
C LYS A 104 -19.46 4.33 -10.27
N ILE A 105 -19.70 5.42 -11.00
CA ILE A 105 -19.06 6.72 -10.76
C ILE A 105 -19.48 7.29 -9.41
N ILE A 106 -20.77 7.24 -9.09
CA ILE A 106 -21.30 7.71 -7.79
C ILE A 106 -20.69 6.88 -6.65
N MET A 107 -20.62 5.56 -6.80
CA MET A 107 -20.02 4.68 -5.80
C MET A 107 -18.53 4.98 -5.61
N ALA A 108 -17.80 5.20 -6.70
CA ALA A 108 -16.39 5.59 -6.66
C ALA A 108 -16.19 6.93 -5.96
N ASP A 109 -17.03 7.94 -6.25
CA ASP A 109 -16.97 9.24 -5.58
C ASP A 109 -17.25 9.13 -4.08
N ILE A 110 -18.30 8.37 -3.71
CA ILE A 110 -18.63 8.11 -2.31
C ILE A 110 -17.44 7.45 -1.61
N PHE A 111 -16.87 6.40 -2.18
CA PHE A 111 -15.76 5.67 -1.58
C PHE A 111 -14.48 6.51 -1.50
N SER A 112 -14.17 7.32 -2.50
CA SER A 112 -13.00 8.22 -2.51
C SER A 112 -12.93 9.12 -1.27
N SER A 113 -14.10 9.43 -0.70
CA SER A 113 -14.23 10.32 0.45
C SER A 113 -14.06 9.69 1.82
N LEU A 114 -14.20 8.38 1.86
CA LEU A 114 -14.08 7.60 3.07
C LEU A 114 -12.61 7.25 3.26
N SER A 115 -12.11 7.47 4.47
CA SER A 115 -10.82 6.90 4.86
C SER A 115 -10.91 5.37 4.83
N PHE A 116 -9.75 4.71 4.74
CA PHE A 116 -9.68 3.24 4.74
C PHE A 116 -10.44 2.63 5.93
N ARG A 117 -10.27 3.18 7.14
CA ARG A 117 -10.94 2.69 8.35
C ARG A 117 -12.44 2.92 8.34
N GLU A 118 -12.89 4.09 7.87
CA GLU A 118 -14.31 4.42 7.69
C GLU A 118 -14.98 3.46 6.70
N ARG A 119 -14.38 3.27 5.52
CA ARG A 119 -14.90 2.38 4.49
C ARG A 119 -14.96 0.93 4.97
N HIS A 120 -13.86 0.44 5.53
CA HIS A 120 -13.77 -0.93 6.02
C HIS A 120 -14.81 -1.22 7.11
N CYS A 121 -14.92 -0.35 8.11
CA CYS A 121 -15.92 -0.54 9.16
C CYS A 121 -17.36 -0.42 8.63
N TYR A 122 -17.62 0.51 7.71
CA TYR A 122 -18.94 0.69 7.11
C TYR A 122 -19.37 -0.53 6.29
N VAL A 123 -18.51 -1.06 5.41
CA VAL A 123 -18.81 -2.24 4.58
C VAL A 123 -19.03 -3.48 5.44
N LEU A 124 -18.18 -3.72 6.45
CA LEU A 124 -18.35 -4.88 7.34
C LEU A 124 -19.64 -4.78 8.18
N HIS A 125 -19.98 -3.59 8.66
CA HIS A 125 -21.16 -3.41 9.48
C HIS A 125 -22.45 -3.40 8.67
N VAL A 126 -22.52 -2.59 7.61
CA VAL A 126 -23.73 -2.37 6.81
C VAL A 126 -23.91 -3.45 5.74
N GLY A 127 -22.84 -3.82 5.04
CA GLY A 127 -22.88 -4.82 3.97
C GLY A 127 -22.96 -6.26 4.51
N ARG A 128 -22.27 -6.56 5.62
CA ARG A 128 -22.16 -7.93 6.16
C ARG A 128 -22.82 -8.13 7.52
N GLN A 129 -23.49 -7.11 8.07
CA GLN A 129 -24.18 -7.17 9.37
C GLN A 129 -23.29 -7.63 10.53
N ILE A 130 -21.98 -7.35 10.45
CA ILE A 130 -21.03 -7.71 11.51
C ILE A 130 -21.17 -6.73 12.66
N SER A 131 -21.18 -7.25 13.90
CA SER A 131 -21.28 -6.41 15.09
C SER A 131 -20.05 -5.51 15.26
N VAL A 132 -20.28 -4.29 15.74
CA VAL A 132 -19.21 -3.29 15.95
C VAL A 132 -18.15 -3.79 16.93
N ALA A 133 -18.54 -4.60 17.92
CA ALA A 133 -17.62 -5.21 18.86
C ALA A 133 -16.67 -6.22 18.18
N LYS A 134 -17.17 -7.04 17.25
CA LYS A 134 -16.36 -8.00 16.48
C LYS A 134 -15.41 -7.27 15.52
N ILE A 135 -15.88 -6.20 14.88
CA ILE A 135 -15.04 -5.33 14.02
C ILE A 135 -13.92 -4.69 14.84
N ALA A 136 -14.26 -4.11 16.00
CA ALA A 136 -13.28 -3.48 16.88
C ALA A 136 -12.18 -4.45 17.34
N LYS A 137 -12.58 -5.67 17.74
CA LYS A 137 -11.65 -6.75 18.10
C LYS A 137 -10.72 -7.12 16.94
N GLY A 138 -11.27 -7.29 15.73
CA GLY A 138 -10.49 -7.63 14.54
C GLY A 138 -9.50 -6.53 14.12
N LEU A 139 -9.84 -5.26 14.37
CA LEU A 139 -8.99 -4.12 14.04
C LEU A 139 -8.00 -3.74 15.15
N GLY A 140 -8.10 -4.33 16.34
CA GLY A 140 -7.28 -3.98 17.51
C GLY A 140 -7.58 -2.58 18.07
N VAL A 141 -8.81 -2.09 17.93
CA VAL A 141 -9.22 -0.74 18.38
C VAL A 141 -10.37 -0.80 19.38
N GLY A 142 -10.62 0.30 20.10
CA GLY A 142 -11.77 0.41 20.99
C GLY A 142 -13.12 0.36 20.24
N LYS A 143 -14.15 -0.19 20.89
CA LYS A 143 -15.52 -0.26 20.32
C LYS A 143 -16.06 1.12 19.93
N SER A 144 -15.81 2.14 20.76
CA SER A 144 -16.17 3.54 20.48
C SER A 144 -15.46 4.09 19.24
N THR A 145 -14.19 3.74 19.04
CA THR A 145 -13.41 4.11 17.86
C THR A 145 -14.00 3.51 16.59
N ALA A 146 -14.28 2.21 16.59
CA ALA A 146 -14.92 1.52 15.46
C ALA A 146 -16.31 2.10 15.15
N GLN A 147 -17.12 2.37 16.17
CA GLN A 147 -18.40 3.06 16.01
C GLN A 147 -18.23 4.44 15.35
N SER A 148 -17.23 5.21 15.78
CA SER A 148 -16.98 6.55 15.22
C SER A 148 -16.65 6.51 13.74
N TYR A 149 -15.92 5.48 13.28
CA TYR A 149 -15.61 5.28 11.86
C TYR A 149 -16.88 5.02 11.04
N ILE A 150 -17.80 4.20 11.56
CA ILE A 150 -19.08 3.92 10.89
C ILE A 150 -19.94 5.18 10.80
N GLU A 151 -20.05 5.94 11.89
CA GLU A 151 -20.88 7.15 11.91
C GLU A 151 -20.32 8.27 11.03
N ARG A 152 -18.99 8.43 10.99
CA ARG A 152 -18.35 9.36 10.04
C ARG A 152 -18.61 8.95 8.59
N ALA A 153 -18.52 7.65 8.29
CA ALA A 153 -18.83 7.13 6.96
C ALA A 153 -20.27 7.44 6.55
N LYS A 154 -21.26 7.12 7.40
CA LYS A 154 -22.68 7.45 7.17
C LYS A 154 -22.90 8.93 6.88
N ARG A 155 -22.25 9.82 7.64
CA ARG A 155 -22.36 11.28 7.45
C ARG A 155 -21.81 11.73 6.11
N LYS A 156 -20.64 11.21 5.71
CA LYS A 156 -20.00 11.53 4.41
C LYS A 156 -20.80 11.01 3.22
N ILE A 157 -21.40 9.83 3.35
CA ILE A 157 -22.28 9.24 2.33
C ILE A 157 -23.56 10.08 2.20
N LYS A 158 -24.22 10.38 3.33
CA LYS A 158 -25.44 11.20 3.33
C LYS A 158 -25.23 12.55 2.63
N LYS A 159 -24.10 13.21 2.87
CA LYS A 159 -23.78 14.50 2.22
C LYS A 159 -23.62 14.42 0.69
N ARG A 160 -23.31 13.25 0.14
CA ARG A 160 -23.10 13.05 -1.31
C ARG A 160 -24.31 12.48 -2.04
N VAL A 161 -25.14 11.73 -1.32
CA VAL A 161 -26.34 11.09 -1.87
C VAL A 161 -27.57 11.98 -1.73
N SER A 162 -27.54 12.96 -0.81
CA SER A 162 -28.53 14.06 -0.73
C SER A 162 -28.20 15.16 -1.73
#